data_AF-A0A419JND8-F1
#
_entry.id   AF-A0A419JND8-F1
#
_cell.length_a   1.000
_cell.length_b   1.000
_cell.length_c   1.000
_cell.angle_alpha   90.00
_cell.angle_beta   90.00
_cell.angle_gamma   90.00
#
_symmetry.space_group_name_H-M   'P 1'
#
loop_
_entity.id
_entity.type
_entity.pdbx_description
1 polymer ?
#
loop_
_entity_poly.entity_id
_entity_poly.type
_entity_poly.pdbx_seq_one_letter_code
_entity_poly.pdbx_strand_id
1 'polypeptide(L)'
;MQTEKYIKERRREGLKNSFKERRGKLEIITDILSVAMNEAKKTEIVYKANLNFKRVGKYLPYLEEKGLIENIGSEYKTTEKGKQFLRDYKKMREQLR
;
A
#
# COMPACT_ATOMS: atom_id res chain seq x y z
N MET A 1 19.96 34.03 19.31
CA MET A 1 18.64 33.61 19.83
C MET A 1 17.63 33.16 18.75
N GLN A 2 17.47 33.83 17.60
CA GLN A 2 16.48 33.43 16.57
C GLN A 2 16.96 32.27 15.66
N THR A 3 18.25 32.22 15.34
CA THR A 3 18.83 31.30 14.35
C THR A 3 18.94 29.85 14.85
N GLU A 4 19.26 29.66 16.12
CA GLU A 4 19.34 28.33 16.74
C GLU A 4 17.98 27.67 16.87
N LYS A 5 16.93 28.46 17.15
CA LYS A 5 15.54 27.99 17.22
C LYS A 5 15.06 27.48 15.86
N TYR A 6 15.36 28.21 14.79
CA TYR A 6 15.04 27.82 13.41
C TYR A 6 15.73 26.51 12.99
N ILE A 7 17.03 26.35 13.31
CA ILE A 7 17.77 25.11 13.04
C ILE A 7 17.19 23.93 13.83
N LYS A 8 16.79 24.14 15.08
CA LYS A 8 16.18 23.11 15.94
C LYS A 8 14.79 22.69 15.44
N GLU A 9 13.97 23.63 14.98
CA GLU A 9 12.66 23.37 14.38
C GLU A 9 12.78 22.61 13.06
N ARG A 10 13.68 23.01 12.16
CA ARG A 10 13.94 22.29 10.89
C ARG A 10 14.45 20.86 11.12
N ARG A 11 15.33 20.65 12.10
CA ARG A 11 15.76 19.28 12.49
C ARG A 11 14.59 18.46 13.00
N ARG A 12 13.70 19.06 13.81
CA ARG A 12 12.52 18.40 14.37
C ARG A 12 11.49 18.06 13.28
N GLU A 13 11.32 18.90 12.27
CA GLU A 13 10.50 18.64 11.08
C GLU A 13 11.10 17.54 10.19
N GLY A 14 12.42 17.55 9.96
CA GLY A 14 13.12 16.49 9.24
C GLY A 14 13.00 15.14 9.94
N LEU A 15 13.12 15.11 11.27
CA LEU A 15 12.87 13.93 12.11
C LEU A 15 11.41 13.48 12.03
N LYS A 16 10.44 14.39 12.15
CA LYS A 16 9.00 14.05 12.02
C LYS A 16 8.67 13.43 10.66
N ASN A 17 9.32 13.88 9.58
CA ASN A 17 9.16 13.26 8.26
C ASN A 17 9.82 11.87 8.15
N SER A 18 10.93 11.63 8.87
CA SER A 18 11.53 10.28 8.95
C SER A 18 10.73 9.29 9.80
N PHE A 19 9.88 9.79 10.70
CA PHE A 19 8.89 9.02 11.46
C PHE A 19 7.59 8.78 10.68
N LYS A 20 7.47 9.24 9.43
CA LYS A 20 6.38 8.78 8.55
C LYS A 20 6.65 7.30 8.27
N GLU A 21 6.03 6.44 9.07
CA GLU A 21 6.27 5.01 9.09
C GLU A 21 6.28 4.46 7.67
N ARG A 22 7.34 3.72 7.34
CA ARG A 22 7.42 3.05 6.05
C ARG A 22 6.20 2.15 5.93
N ARG A 23 5.46 2.30 4.82
CA ARG A 23 4.30 1.44 4.51
C ARG A 23 4.62 -0.03 4.76
N GLY A 24 3.84 -0.64 5.63
CA GLY A 24 3.96 -2.04 5.98
C GLY A 24 3.57 -2.97 4.84
N LYS A 25 3.92 -4.26 4.93
CA LYS A 25 3.53 -5.26 3.91
C LYS A 25 2.01 -5.34 3.74
N LEU A 26 1.26 -5.32 4.85
CA LEU A 26 -0.21 -5.40 4.82
C LEU A 26 -0.82 -4.19 4.13
N GLU A 27 -0.31 -2.98 4.38
CA GLU A 27 -0.77 -1.75 3.71
C GLU A 27 -0.53 -1.80 2.20
N ILE A 28 0.61 -2.35 1.77
CA ILE A 28 0.89 -2.51 0.35
C ILE A 28 -0.08 -3.50 -0.30
N ILE A 29 -0.35 -4.61 0.37
CA ILE A 29 -1.31 -5.61 -0.10
C ILE A 29 -2.71 -4.98 -0.20
N THR A 30 -3.15 -4.26 0.82
CA THR A 30 -4.49 -3.65 0.83
C THR A 30 -4.61 -2.62 -0.27
N ASP A 31 -3.59 -1.80 -0.51
CA ASP A 31 -3.62 -0.79 -1.57
C ASP A 31 -3.70 -1.44 -2.97
N ILE A 32 -2.95 -2.52 -3.22
CA ILE A 32 -3.03 -3.25 -4.49
C ILE A 32 -4.43 -3.84 -4.68
N LEU A 33 -4.97 -4.55 -3.67
CA LEU A 33 -6.29 -5.18 -3.75
C LEU A 33 -7.42 -4.14 -3.87
N SER A 34 -7.28 -2.98 -3.24
CA SER A 34 -8.25 -1.90 -3.36
C SER A 34 -8.25 -1.29 -4.76
N VAL A 35 -7.08 -1.13 -5.39
CA VAL A 35 -6.99 -0.62 -6.76
C VAL A 35 -7.59 -1.61 -7.77
N ALA A 36 -7.37 -2.90 -7.58
CA ALA A 36 -7.84 -3.95 -8.48
C ALA A 36 -9.30 -4.40 -8.25
N MET A 37 -10.10 -3.63 -7.49
CA MET A 37 -11.47 -4.03 -7.14
C MET A 37 -12.39 -4.21 -8.35
N ASN A 38 -12.26 -3.32 -9.35
CA ASN A 38 -13.03 -3.29 -10.60
C ASN A 38 -12.09 -3.41 -11.80
N GLU A 39 -11.19 -4.40 -11.74
CA GLU A 39 -10.15 -4.60 -12.74
C GLU A 39 -9.14 -3.43 -12.79
N ALA A 40 -7.85 -3.74 -12.91
CA ALA A 40 -6.83 -2.70 -13.04
C ALA A 40 -5.63 -3.21 -13.83
N LYS A 41 -5.12 -2.36 -14.73
CA LYS A 41 -3.85 -2.64 -15.40
C LYS A 41 -2.71 -2.57 -14.40
N LYS A 42 -1.63 -3.32 -14.67
CA LYS A 42 -0.41 -3.29 -13.86
C LYS A 42 0.11 -1.86 -13.64
N THR A 43 0.04 -1.01 -14.67
CA THR A 43 0.44 0.40 -14.58
C THR A 43 -0.47 1.21 -13.65
N GLU A 44 -1.78 0.99 -13.68
CA GLU A 44 -2.70 1.64 -12.75
C GLU A 44 -2.44 1.22 -11.30
N ILE A 45 -2.12 -0.06 -11.07
CA ILE A 45 -1.71 -0.55 -9.74
C ILE A 45 -0.43 0.15 -9.27
N VAL A 46 0.58 0.28 -10.14
CA VAL A 46 1.83 1.00 -9.85
C VAL A 46 1.53 2.44 -9.40
N TYR A 47 0.75 3.19 -10.19
CA TYR A 47 0.47 4.59 -9.91
C TYR A 47 -0.46 4.79 -8.71
N LYS A 48 -1.61 4.11 -8.68
CA LYS A 48 -2.63 4.29 -7.65
C LYS A 48 -2.22 3.71 -6.29
N ALA A 49 -1.48 2.60 -6.26
CA ALA A 49 -0.95 2.04 -5.01
C ALA A 49 0.39 2.67 -4.58
N ASN A 50 0.90 3.69 -5.30
CA ASN A 50 2.18 4.35 -5.05
C ASN A 50 3.34 3.35 -4.88
N LEU A 51 3.52 2.50 -5.89
CA LEU A 51 4.57 1.48 -5.95
C LEU A 51 5.46 1.73 -7.17
N ASN A 52 6.63 1.10 -7.20
CA ASN A 52 7.42 1.00 -8.42
C ASN A 52 7.21 -0.37 -9.08
N PHE A 53 7.56 -0.48 -10.36
CA PHE A 53 7.41 -1.71 -11.15
C PHE A 53 8.10 -2.93 -10.52
N LYS A 54 9.26 -2.75 -9.87
CA LYS A 54 9.99 -3.82 -9.18
C LYS A 54 9.21 -4.38 -7.99
N ARG A 55 8.54 -3.52 -7.21
CA ARG A 55 7.71 -3.95 -6.07
C ARG A 55 6.44 -4.63 -6.57
N VAL A 56 5.72 -4.01 -7.49
CA VAL A 56 4.50 -4.61 -8.07
C VAL A 56 4.78 -5.97 -8.70
N GLY A 57 5.91 -6.12 -9.42
CA GLY A 57 6.33 -7.40 -9.98
C GLY A 57 6.60 -8.51 -8.96
N LYS A 58 6.84 -8.16 -7.68
CA LYS A 58 6.95 -9.15 -6.60
C LYS A 58 5.61 -9.43 -5.91
N TYR A 59 4.79 -8.40 -5.75
CA TYR A 59 3.51 -8.53 -5.04
C TYR A 59 2.43 -9.21 -5.89
N LEU A 60 2.33 -8.92 -7.19
CA LEU A 60 1.27 -9.50 -8.02
C LEU A 60 1.34 -11.04 -8.07
N PRO A 61 2.48 -11.67 -8.38
CA PRO A 61 2.57 -13.15 -8.37
C PRO A 61 2.29 -13.73 -6.98
N TYR A 62 2.75 -13.07 -5.92
CA TYR A 62 2.48 -13.51 -4.55
C TYR A 62 0.97 -13.45 -4.21
N LEU A 63 0.29 -12.38 -4.58
CA LEU A 63 -1.15 -12.24 -4.33
C LEU A 63 -1.98 -13.23 -5.16
N GLU A 64 -1.54 -13.50 -6.38
CA GLU A 64 -2.13 -14.48 -7.28
C GLU A 64 -1.97 -15.90 -6.72
N GLU A 65 -0.77 -16.28 -6.27
CA GLU A 65 -0.49 -17.55 -5.59
C GLU A 65 -1.36 -17.73 -4.33
N LYS A 66 -1.61 -16.65 -3.59
CA LYS A 66 -2.51 -16.68 -2.42
C LYS A 66 -4.00 -16.63 -2.78
N GLY A 67 -4.34 -16.51 -4.06
CA GLY A 67 -5.71 -16.41 -4.55
C GLY A 67 -6.44 -15.15 -4.10
N LEU A 68 -5.71 -14.08 -3.78
CA LEU A 68 -6.28 -12.78 -3.37
C LEU A 68 -6.58 -11.88 -4.57
N ILE A 69 -5.86 -12.08 -5.66
CA ILE A 69 -6.04 -11.39 -6.93
C ILE A 69 -5.99 -12.44 -8.05
N GLU A 70 -6.68 -12.18 -9.16
CA GLU A 70 -6.61 -12.99 -10.37
C GLU A 70 -6.08 -12.13 -11.52
N ASN A 71 -5.30 -12.76 -12.41
CA ASN A 71 -4.85 -12.15 -13.65
C ASN A 71 -5.81 -12.57 -14.77
N ILE A 72 -6.52 -11.61 -15.34
CA ILE A 72 -7.49 -11.82 -16.43
C ILE A 72 -6.90 -11.44 -17.81
N GLY A 73 -5.57 -11.56 -17.95
CA GLY A 73 -4.81 -11.31 -19.18
C GLY A 73 -3.97 -10.03 -19.07
N SER A 74 -4.57 -8.89 -19.40
CA SER A 74 -3.89 -7.58 -19.34
C SER A 74 -4.18 -6.79 -18.05
N GLU A 75 -5.12 -7.28 -17.25
CA GLU A 75 -5.66 -6.64 -16.07
C GLU A 75 -5.68 -7.61 -14.90
N TYR A 76 -5.73 -7.06 -13.70
CA TYR A 76 -5.82 -7.81 -12.45
C TYR A 76 -7.12 -7.45 -11.75
N LYS A 77 -7.76 -8.46 -11.15
CA LYS A 77 -9.01 -8.29 -10.41
C LYS A 77 -8.91 -8.89 -9.03
N THR A 78 -9.41 -8.19 -8.02
CA THR A 78 -9.47 -8.70 -6.65
C THR A 78 -10.53 -9.78 -6.54
N THR A 79 -10.15 -10.96 -6.07
CA THR A 79 -11.05 -12.10 -5.89
C THR A 79 -11.95 -11.91 -4.68
N GLU A 80 -12.96 -12.78 -4.50
CA GLU A 80 -13.78 -12.78 -3.28
C GLU A 80 -12.95 -13.00 -2.00
N LYS A 81 -11.90 -13.83 -2.08
CA LYS A 81 -10.96 -14.03 -0.97
C LYS A 81 -10.16 -12.74 -0.68
N GLY A 82 -9.74 -12.02 -1.72
CA GLY A 82 -9.11 -10.70 -1.59
C GLY A 82 -10.04 -9.66 -0.96
N LYS A 83 -11.32 -9.66 -1.34
CA LYS A 83 -12.34 -8.79 -0.73
C LYS A 83 -12.55 -9.12 0.75
N GLN A 84 -12.56 -10.41 1.11
CA GLN A 84 -12.64 -10.84 2.50
C GLN A 84 -11.42 -10.36 3.30
N PHE A 85 -10.21 -10.53 2.75
CA PHE A 85 -8.98 -10.03 3.36
C PHE A 85 -9.05 -8.52 3.65
N LEU A 86 -9.55 -7.72 2.70
CA LEU A 86 -9.72 -6.27 2.90
C LEU A 86 -10.71 -5.95 4.04
N ARG A 87 -11.82 -6.69 4.15
CA ARG A 87 -12.79 -6.55 5.25
C ARG A 87 -12.14 -6.86 6.60
N ASP A 88 -11.38 -7.94 6.68
CA ASP A 88 -10.73 -8.36 7.93
C ASP A 88 -9.63 -7.40 8.35
N TYR A 89 -8.84 -6.91 7.39
CA TYR A 89 -7.84 -5.88 7.64
C TYR A 89 -8.47 -4.58 8.17
N LYS A 90 -9.61 -4.16 7.60
CA LYS A 90 -10.35 -2.98 8.07
C LYS A 90 -10.81 -3.16 9.53
N LYS A 91 -11.43 -4.29 9.86
CA LYS A 91 -11.85 -4.61 11.24
C LYS A 91 -10.68 -4.59 12.21
N MET A 92 -9.56 -5.23 11.85
CA MET A 92 -8.34 -5.23 12.68
C MET A 92 -7.82 -3.81 12.93
N ARG A 93 -7.79 -2.96 11.90
CA ARG A 93 -7.34 -1.56 12.02
C ARG A 93 -8.28 -0.71 12.88
N GLU A 94 -9.57 -0.99 12.89
CA GLU A 94 -10.55 -0.32 13.73
C GLU A 94 -10.39 -0.69 15.21
N GLN A 95 -9.96 -1.93 15.52
CA GLN A 95 -9.71 -2.39 16.89
C GLN A 95 -8.38 -1.90 17.49
N LEU A 96 -7.45 -1.45 16.65
CA LEU A 96 -6.14 -0.92 17.06
C LEU A 96 -6.13 0.62 17.23
N ARG A 97 -7.29 1.26 17.08
CA ARG A 97 -7.50 2.69 17.31
C ARG A 97 -8.02 2.94 18.72
#